data_AF-A0A6G3XP19-F1
#
_entry.id   AF-A0A6G3XP19-F1
#
_cell.length_a   1.000
_cell.length_b   1.000
_cell.length_c   1.000
_cell.angle_alpha   90.00
_cell.angle_beta   90.00
_cell.angle_gamma   90.00
#
_symmetry.space_group_name_H-M   'P 1'
#
loop_
_entity.id
_entity.type
_entity.pdbx_description
1 polymer ?
#
loop_
_entity_poly.entity_id
_entity_poly.type
_entity_poly.pdbx_seq_one_letter_code
_entity_poly.pdbx_strand_id
1 'polypeptide(L)'
;MYGTAGHTGPPAEVEAAVRAAAAAEIMPRHRKLAAHEIIEKNGPHDLVTAADRLAEEHLTAALTELLPGSVVVGEESVHADPAVYDALDGDAPVWIVD
;
A
#
# COMPACT_ATOMS: atom_id res chain seq x y z
N MET A 1 -39.35 8.40 -2.14
CA MET A 1 -38.35 9.43 -1.76
C MET A 1 -37.18 8.68 -1.14
N TYR A 2 -36.19 8.28 -1.94
CA TYR A 2 -34.99 7.61 -1.43
C TYR A 2 -33.80 8.54 -1.64
N GLY A 3 -33.10 8.80 -0.55
CA GLY A 3 -32.00 9.74 -0.47
C GLY A 3 -30.77 9.29 -1.24
N THR A 4 -29.90 10.26 -1.47
CA THR A 4 -28.55 10.13 -2.04
C THR A 4 -27.75 9.07 -1.28
N ALA A 5 -27.72 7.84 -1.79
CA ALA A 5 -26.73 6.86 -1.36
C ALA A 5 -25.37 7.33 -1.88
N GLY A 6 -24.49 7.74 -0.95
CA GLY A 6 -23.08 7.96 -1.26
C GLY A 6 -22.46 6.70 -1.86
N HIS A 7 -21.42 6.90 -2.66
CA HIS A 7 -20.69 5.88 -3.41
C HIS A 7 -20.27 4.68 -2.55
N THR A 8 -21.13 3.67 -2.40
CA THR A 8 -20.79 2.41 -1.73
C THR A 8 -20.65 1.33 -2.79
N GLY A 9 -19.41 1.03 -3.16
CA GLY A 9 -19.02 -0.03 -4.07
C GLY A 9 -17.51 -0.28 -3.98
N PRO A 10 -17.00 -1.38 -4.57
CA PRO A 10 -15.60 -1.79 -4.41
C PRO A 10 -14.57 -0.69 -4.69
N PRO A 11 -14.74 0.18 -5.72
CA PRO A 11 -13.79 1.28 -5.95
C PRO A 11 -13.77 2.33 -4.82
N ALA A 12 -14.90 2.60 -4.17
CA ALA A 12 -14.98 3.58 -3.11
C ALA A 12 -14.37 3.07 -1.79
N GLU A 13 -14.44 1.76 -1.55
CA GLU A 13 -13.78 1.12 -0.41
C GLU A 13 -12.26 1.10 -0.59
N VAL A 14 -11.78 0.80 -1.80
CA VAL A 14 -10.35 0.92 -2.15
C VAL A 14 -9.88 2.37 -2.03
N GLU A 15 -10.65 3.34 -2.52
CA GLU A 15 -10.34 4.76 -2.34
C GLU A 15 -10.23 5.14 -0.86
N ALA A 16 -11.15 4.65 -0.03
CA ALA A 16 -11.12 4.90 1.41
C ALA A 16 -9.87 4.30 2.07
N ALA A 17 -9.46 3.09 1.68
CA ALA A 17 -8.22 2.46 2.15
C ALA A 17 -6.97 3.29 1.77
N VAL A 18 -6.89 3.75 0.53
CA VAL A 18 -5.78 4.61 0.07
C VAL A 18 -5.75 5.93 0.83
N ARG A 19 -6.91 6.57 1.05
CA ARG A 19 -7.00 7.80 1.84
C ARG A 19 -6.59 7.58 3.30
N ALA A 20 -6.96 6.45 3.89
CA ALA A 20 -6.61 6.10 5.26
C ALA A 20 -5.09 5.88 5.41
N ALA A 21 -4.47 5.10 4.53
CA ALA A 21 -3.02 4.89 4.51
C ALA A 21 -2.26 6.21 4.33
N ALA A 22 -2.69 7.07 3.39
CA ALA A 22 -2.06 8.37 3.19
C ALA A 22 -2.20 9.29 4.41
N ALA A 23 -3.38 9.34 5.05
CA ALA A 23 -3.61 10.17 6.23
C ALA A 23 -2.81 9.70 7.45
N ALA A 24 -2.66 8.38 7.62
CA ALA A 24 -1.93 7.78 8.72
C ALA A 24 -0.41 7.88 8.52
N GLU A 25 0.09 7.53 7.34
CA GLU A 25 1.51 7.26 7.16
C GLU A 25 2.27 8.32 6.35
N ILE A 26 1.64 8.88 5.32
CA ILE A 26 2.28 9.85 4.42
C ILE A 26 2.19 11.27 4.98
N MET A 27 0.98 11.74 5.27
CA MET A 27 0.72 13.15 5.62
C MET A 27 1.46 13.64 6.87
N PRO A 28 1.61 12.86 7.96
CA PRO A 28 2.37 13.30 9.13
C PRO A 28 3.87 13.43 8.86
N ARG A 29 4.40 12.63 7.93
CA ARG A 29 5.84 12.52 7.60
C ARG A 29 6.25 13.41 6.43
N HIS A 30 5.31 13.84 5.60
CA HIS A 30 5.57 14.70 4.46
C HIS A 30 6.31 15.98 4.89
N ARG A 31 7.54 16.14 4.38
CA ARG A 31 8.49 17.22 4.72
C ARG A 31 8.93 17.27 6.19
N LYS A 32 8.76 16.17 6.93
CA LYS A 32 9.08 16.06 8.36
C LYS A 32 9.85 14.80 8.73
N LEU A 33 10.23 13.98 7.74
CA LEU A 33 11.05 12.78 7.95
C LEU A 33 12.37 13.12 8.64
N ALA A 34 12.69 12.36 9.68
CA ALA A 34 14.01 12.34 10.26
C ALA A 34 14.99 11.55 9.37
N ALA A 35 16.29 11.81 9.51
CA ALA A 35 17.32 11.16 8.68
C ALA A 35 17.31 9.62 8.79
N HIS A 36 16.92 9.07 9.93
CA HIS A 36 16.83 7.62 10.15
C HIS A 36 15.56 6.98 9.55
N GLU A 37 14.60 7.79 9.11
CA GLU A 37 13.38 7.33 8.43
C GLU A 37 13.55 7.28 6.91
N ILE A 38 14.77 7.54 6.41
CA ILE A 38 15.12 7.49 4.98
C ILE A 38 16.23 6.45 4.84
N ILE A 39 16.03 5.50 3.95
CA ILE A 39 16.93 4.37 3.71
C ILE A 39 17.34 4.38 2.25
N GLU A 40 18.63 4.26 2.01
CA GLU A 40 19.20 4.07 0.68
C GLU A 40 19.23 2.56 0.37
N LYS A 41 18.52 2.13 -0.67
CA LYS A 41 18.46 0.72 -1.10
C LYS A 41 19.71 0.38 -1.92
N ASN A 42 19.79 0.84 -3.17
CA ASN A 42 20.90 0.53 -4.10
C ASN A 42 21.76 1.74 -4.50
N GLY A 43 21.43 2.95 -4.05
CA GLY A 43 22.18 4.16 -4.36
C GLY A 43 21.42 5.44 -4.02
N PRO A 44 22.04 6.63 -4.18
CA PRO A 44 21.53 7.92 -3.65
C PRO A 44 20.22 8.41 -4.31
N HIS A 45 19.74 7.68 -5.32
CA HIS A 45 18.48 7.96 -6.03
C HIS A 45 17.44 6.86 -5.81
N ASP A 46 17.77 5.83 -5.05
CA ASP A 46 16.92 4.70 -4.72
C ASP A 46 16.68 4.73 -3.20
N LEU A 47 15.74 5.58 -2.82
CA LEU A 47 15.40 5.86 -1.44
C LEU A 47 14.03 5.26 -1.13
N VAL A 48 13.94 4.63 0.03
CA VAL A 48 12.67 4.26 0.65
C VAL A 48 12.57 4.94 2.00
N THR A 49 11.36 5.37 2.35
CA THR A 49 11.10 6.01 3.64
C THR A 49 10.26 5.13 4.55
N ALA A 50 10.22 5.49 5.84
CA ALA A 50 9.28 4.90 6.77
C ALA A 50 7.81 5.11 6.31
N ALA A 51 7.51 6.19 5.57
CA ALA A 51 6.17 6.43 5.07
C ALA A 51 5.76 5.41 4.00
N ASP A 52 6.66 5.06 3.09
CA ASP A 52 6.39 4.11 1.99
C ASP A 52 6.08 2.71 2.56
N ARG A 53 6.96 2.21 3.43
CA ARG A 53 6.79 0.89 4.08
C ARG A 53 5.51 0.79 4.89
N LEU A 54 5.24 1.78 5.74
CA LEU A 54 4.06 1.75 6.59
C LEU A 54 2.77 1.94 5.79
N ALA A 55 2.80 2.71 4.70
CA ALA A 55 1.66 2.81 3.78
C ALA A 55 1.38 1.47 3.07
N GLU A 56 2.42 0.77 2.60
CA GLU A 56 2.29 -0.55 1.99
C GLU A 56 1.76 -1.59 2.99
N GLU A 57 2.26 -1.60 4.24
CA GLU A 57 1.75 -2.47 5.30
C GLU A 57 0.25 -2.22 5.57
N HIS A 58 -0.14 -0.94 5.65
CA HIS A 58 -1.54 -0.54 5.85
C HIS A 58 -2.43 -0.99 4.69
N LEU A 59 -1.99 -0.74 3.45
CA LEU A 59 -2.72 -1.13 2.25
C LEU A 59 -2.81 -2.65 2.11
N THR A 60 -1.75 -3.38 2.45
CA THR A 60 -1.74 -4.85 2.43
C THR A 60 -2.81 -5.42 3.35
N ALA A 61 -2.90 -4.93 4.58
CA ALA A 61 -3.94 -5.35 5.51
C ALA A 61 -5.35 -5.01 4.98
N ALA A 62 -5.57 -3.77 4.54
CA ALA A 62 -6.90 -3.34 4.10
C ALA A 62 -7.37 -4.04 2.80
N LEU A 63 -6.51 -4.14 1.79
CA LEU A 63 -6.89 -4.67 0.47
C LEU A 63 -7.15 -6.18 0.50
N THR A 64 -6.41 -6.93 1.33
CA THR A 64 -6.63 -8.37 1.49
C THR A 64 -7.91 -8.68 2.27
N GLU A 65 -8.34 -7.79 3.18
CA GLU A 65 -9.66 -7.86 3.82
C GLU A 65 -10.79 -7.51 2.84
N LEU A 66 -10.60 -6.50 1.99
CA LEU A 66 -11.60 -6.09 0.98
C LEU A 66 -11.82 -7.15 -0.10
N LEU A 67 -10.79 -7.92 -0.45
CA LEU A 67 -10.89 -9.04 -1.36
C LEU A 67 -10.27 -10.31 -0.75
N PRO A 68 -11.04 -11.08 0.05
CA PRO A 68 -10.53 -12.29 0.68
C PRO A 68 -9.96 -13.28 -0.34
N GLY A 69 -8.77 -13.81 -0.05
CA GLY A 69 -8.04 -14.71 -0.96
C GLY A 69 -7.19 -14.00 -2.00
N SER A 70 -7.19 -12.66 -2.04
CA SER A 70 -6.19 -11.90 -2.78
C SER A 70 -4.86 -11.81 -2.03
N VAL A 71 -3.82 -11.43 -2.77
CA VAL A 71 -2.46 -11.19 -2.28
C VAL A 71 -1.99 -9.82 -2.75
N VAL A 72 -0.98 -9.26 -2.07
CA VAL A 72 -0.35 -7.99 -2.45
C VAL A 72 1.08 -8.24 -2.90
N VAL A 73 1.43 -7.64 -4.04
CA VAL A 73 2.80 -7.51 -4.53
C VAL A 73 3.14 -6.04 -4.47
N GLY A 74 3.84 -5.65 -3.40
CA GLY A 74 4.30 -4.29 -3.17
C GLY A 74 5.77 -4.11 -3.51
N GLU A 75 6.19 -2.90 -3.94
CA GLU A 75 7.61 -2.61 -4.21
C GLU A 75 8.49 -2.96 -3.00
N GLU A 76 8.04 -2.64 -1.79
CA GLU A 76 8.83 -2.82 -0.59
C GLU A 76 8.90 -4.27 -0.13
N SER A 77 7.78 -4.98 -0.23
CA SER A 77 7.72 -6.42 0.00
C SER A 77 8.60 -7.20 -0.98
N VAL A 78 8.60 -6.83 -2.26
CA VAL A 78 9.47 -7.43 -3.29
C VAL A 78 10.94 -7.15 -3.03
N HIS A 79 11.28 -5.93 -2.62
CA HIS A 79 12.66 -5.60 -2.28
C HIS A 79 13.15 -6.42 -1.09
N ALA A 80 12.28 -6.68 -0.10
CA ALA A 80 12.60 -7.50 1.07
C ALA A 80 12.66 -9.00 0.75
N ASP A 81 11.76 -9.50 -0.10
CA ASP A 81 11.69 -10.88 -0.57
C ASP A 81 11.29 -10.93 -2.05
N PRO A 82 12.24 -11.13 -2.97
CA PRO A 82 11.95 -11.22 -4.40
C PRO A 82 10.98 -12.35 -4.79
N ALA A 83 10.83 -13.39 -3.95
CA ALA A 83 9.89 -14.48 -4.21
C ALA A 83 8.42 -14.04 -4.16
N VAL A 84 8.12 -12.84 -3.62
CA VAL A 84 6.77 -12.25 -3.66
C VAL A 84 6.26 -12.10 -5.09
N TYR A 85 7.14 -11.94 -6.09
CA TYR A 85 6.73 -11.90 -7.50
C TYR A 85 6.08 -13.19 -7.99
N ASP A 86 6.39 -14.35 -7.40
CA ASP A 86 5.82 -15.64 -7.80
C ASP A 86 4.29 -15.65 -7.62
N ALA A 87 3.75 -14.76 -6.78
CA ALA A 87 2.32 -14.57 -6.61
C ALA A 87 1.61 -14.13 -7.92
N LEU A 88 2.32 -13.45 -8.83
CA LEU A 88 1.79 -13.03 -10.13
C LEU A 88 1.50 -14.20 -11.08
N ASP A 89 2.16 -15.34 -10.89
CA ASP A 89 1.97 -16.56 -11.69
C ASP A 89 0.87 -17.48 -11.11
N GLY A 90 0.30 -17.12 -9.95
CA GLY A 90 -0.73 -17.88 -9.26
C GLY A 90 -2.16 -17.59 -9.72
N ASP A 91 -3.12 -18.34 -9.16
CA ASP A 91 -4.55 -18.18 -9.45
C ASP A 91 -5.26 -17.14 -8.56
N ALA A 92 -4.58 -16.63 -7.53
CA ALA A 92 -5.13 -15.64 -6.61
C ALA A 92 -5.24 -14.27 -7.29
N PRO A 93 -6.28 -13.47 -6.99
CA PRO A 93 -6.29 -12.06 -7.39
C PRO A 93 -5.10 -11.33 -6.76
N VAL A 94 -4.43 -10.47 -7.53
CA VAL A 94 -3.25 -9.74 -7.07
C VAL A 94 -3.50 -8.24 -7.07
N TRP A 95 -3.18 -7.59 -5.95
CA TRP A 95 -3.02 -6.13 -5.87
C TRP A 95 -1.56 -5.77 -6.11
N ILE A 96 -1.33 -4.78 -6.96
CA ILE A 96 -0.01 -4.17 -7.15
C ILE A 96 -0.02 -2.85 -6.41
N VAL A 97 0.93 -2.68 -5.49
CA VAL A 97 1.07 -1.49 -4.65
C VAL A 97 2.48 -0.92 -4.85
N ASP A 98 2.56 0.40 -4.90
CA ASP A 98 3.77 1.21 -5.00
C ASP A 98 3.61 2.36 -3.99
#